data_AF-A0A1V5IDQ0-F1
#
_entry.id   AF-A0A1V5IDQ0-F1
#
_cell.length_a   1.000
_cell.length_b   1.000
_cell.length_c   1.000
_cell.angle_alpha   90.00
_cell.angle_beta   90.00
_cell.angle_gamma   90.00
#
_symmetry.space_group_name_H-M   'P 1'
#
loop_
_entity.id
_entity.type
_entity.pdbx_description
1 polymer ?
#
loop_
_entity_poly.entity_id
_entity_poly.type
_entity_poly.pdbx_seq_one_letter_code
_entity_poly.pdbx_strand_id
1 'polypeptide(L)'
;MKAGTLTDKYYEDKESDSFQLPEEVEASRESVMHILDSVYNPKMLAPENARGNNVELRFDEQKFNREEFKKLWANINTKTAYVVDFETEELVRKAIQRLNNHLHVSKIFFTVTSGALEKIESKETLLEGEGFKQQSSSHIDIHSAVNGNVKYDLVGKVVAETGLTRNTVVRILTGIEKPVFDQFMLNPEEFILKCSNLINEEKATVIIQHIAYNKLNDSFGTEIFTEPTLKGKLGVNAIAANKHLYDYVIFDSPSVEKPFAEQLDISSEVSVYVKLPKGFYINTPVGKYNPDWAIAFNEGTVKHVYFVAETKGDISTMELREVESAKISCARKHFQAISSDKVKFDVVSNYKQLMSLVK
;
A
#
# COMPACT_ATOMS: atom_id res chain seq x y z
N MET A 1 14.14 -59.11 -25.43
CA MET A 1 13.58 -58.01 -24.60
C MET A 1 14.52 -57.80 -23.41
N LYS A 2 14.88 -56.55 -23.07
CA LYS A 2 15.63 -56.29 -21.84
C LYS A 2 14.68 -56.48 -20.66
N ALA A 3 15.05 -57.32 -19.70
CA ALA A 3 14.27 -57.52 -18.49
C ALA A 3 14.02 -56.17 -17.80
N GLY A 4 12.75 -55.88 -17.47
CA GLY A 4 12.36 -54.66 -16.74
C GLY A 4 11.93 -53.46 -17.58
N THR A 5 11.78 -53.58 -18.91
CA THR A 5 11.19 -52.50 -19.74
C THR A 5 9.69 -52.74 -19.96
N LEU A 6 8.88 -51.68 -19.77
CA LEU A 6 7.45 -51.70 -20.09
C LEU A 6 7.24 -51.86 -21.60
N THR A 7 6.22 -52.62 -21.98
CA THR A 7 5.89 -52.92 -23.37
C THR A 7 4.82 -51.99 -23.92
N ASP A 8 4.69 -51.88 -25.24
CA ASP A 8 3.62 -51.09 -25.88
C ASP A 8 2.23 -51.51 -25.40
N LYS A 9 2.04 -52.81 -25.17
CA LYS A 9 0.82 -53.38 -24.58
C LYS A 9 0.47 -52.78 -23.22
N TYR A 10 1.44 -52.52 -22.35
CA TYR A 10 1.16 -51.87 -21.07
C TYR A 10 0.59 -50.47 -21.26
N TYR A 11 1.13 -49.70 -22.21
CA TYR A 11 0.66 -48.34 -22.47
C TYR A 11 -0.74 -48.33 -23.10
N GLU A 12 -1.02 -49.25 -24.02
CA GLU A 12 -2.36 -49.45 -24.60
C GLU A 12 -3.39 -49.88 -23.53
N ASP A 13 -3.04 -50.84 -22.68
CA ASP A 13 -3.90 -51.33 -21.61
C ASP A 13 -4.13 -50.25 -20.52
N LYS A 14 -3.16 -49.36 -20.31
CA LYS A 14 -3.30 -48.20 -19.42
C LYS A 14 -4.23 -47.14 -20.00
N GLU A 15 -4.09 -46.78 -21.28
CA GLU A 15 -4.95 -45.77 -21.93
C GLU A 15 -6.41 -46.23 -22.04
N SER A 16 -6.63 -47.54 -22.17
CA SER A 16 -7.96 -48.15 -22.25
C SER A 16 -8.53 -48.61 -20.89
N ASP A 17 -7.83 -48.33 -19.79
CA ASP A 17 -8.13 -48.78 -18.41
C ASP A 17 -8.34 -50.29 -18.26
N SER A 18 -7.78 -51.08 -19.18
CA SER A 18 -7.89 -52.55 -19.23
C SER A 18 -6.72 -53.26 -18.54
N PHE A 19 -5.77 -52.52 -17.95
CA PHE A 19 -4.60 -53.09 -17.28
C PHE A 19 -4.99 -54.01 -16.12
N GLN A 20 -4.68 -55.30 -16.28
CA GLN A 20 -4.97 -56.37 -15.33
C GLN A 20 -3.70 -56.82 -14.60
N LEU A 21 -3.83 -57.03 -13.29
CA LEU A 21 -2.80 -57.63 -12.44
C LEU A 21 -3.24 -59.03 -12.01
N PRO A 22 -2.31 -59.91 -11.60
CA PRO A 22 -2.66 -61.19 -10.97
C PRO A 22 -3.57 -60.99 -9.76
N GLU A 23 -4.52 -61.90 -9.56
CA GLU A 23 -5.57 -61.86 -8.52
C GLU A 23 -5.01 -61.63 -7.10
N GLU A 24 -3.80 -62.13 -6.84
CA GLU A 24 -3.06 -62.01 -5.57
C GLU A 24 -2.69 -60.55 -5.21
N VAL A 25 -2.56 -59.67 -6.20
CA VAL A 25 -2.09 -58.29 -6.03
C VAL A 25 -3.05 -57.24 -6.63
N GLU A 26 -4.24 -57.67 -7.08
CA GLU A 26 -5.24 -56.81 -7.70
C GLU A 26 -5.68 -55.66 -6.77
N ALA A 27 -5.77 -55.93 -5.46
CA ALA A 27 -6.06 -54.93 -4.43
C ALA A 27 -5.02 -53.79 -4.35
N SER A 28 -3.83 -53.96 -4.94
CA SER A 28 -2.76 -52.96 -4.97
C SER A 28 -2.62 -52.25 -6.32
N ARG A 29 -3.60 -52.38 -7.23
CA ARG A 29 -3.57 -51.81 -8.59
C ARG A 29 -3.20 -50.32 -8.61
N GLU A 30 -3.86 -49.50 -7.80
CA GLU A 30 -3.59 -48.06 -7.75
C GLU A 30 -2.16 -47.75 -7.33
N SER A 31 -1.66 -48.43 -6.30
CA SER A 31 -0.29 -48.28 -5.80
C SER A 31 0.74 -48.68 -6.85
N VAL A 32 0.50 -49.78 -7.57
CA VAL A 32 1.38 -50.26 -8.65
C VAL A 32 1.39 -49.25 -9.81
N MET A 33 0.21 -48.76 -10.22
CA MET A 33 0.10 -47.75 -11.27
C MET A 33 0.81 -46.44 -10.87
N HIS A 34 0.67 -45.98 -9.63
CA HIS A 34 1.35 -44.79 -9.14
C HIS A 34 2.87 -44.92 -9.17
N ILE A 35 3.41 -46.07 -8.77
CA ILE A 35 4.86 -46.33 -8.83
C ILE A 35 5.34 -46.36 -10.28
N LEU A 36 4.63 -47.06 -11.16
CA LEU A 36 4.97 -47.10 -12.59
C LEU A 36 4.94 -45.71 -13.22
N ASP A 37 3.96 -44.87 -12.86
CA ASP A 37 3.88 -43.50 -13.33
C ASP A 37 5.05 -42.65 -12.83
N SER A 38 5.46 -42.82 -11.57
CA SER A 38 6.61 -42.08 -11.01
C SER A 38 7.93 -42.34 -11.72
N VAL A 39 8.08 -43.50 -12.36
CA VAL A 39 9.31 -43.88 -13.06
C VAL A 39 9.19 -43.67 -14.57
N TYR A 40 8.02 -43.95 -15.17
CA TYR A 40 7.86 -44.05 -16.63
C TYR A 40 6.95 -43.00 -17.25
N ASN A 41 6.31 -42.13 -16.46
CA ASN A 41 5.53 -41.02 -16.98
C ASN A 41 6.35 -39.71 -16.96
N PRO A 42 7.00 -39.31 -18.08
CA PRO A 42 7.78 -38.08 -18.15
C PRO A 42 6.92 -36.82 -17.92
N LYS A 43 5.58 -36.91 -17.97
CA LYS A 43 4.67 -35.79 -17.66
C LYS A 43 4.53 -35.54 -16.15
N MET A 44 4.79 -36.52 -15.27
CA MET A 44 4.72 -36.27 -13.82
C MET A 44 5.86 -35.39 -13.30
N LEU A 45 7.00 -35.40 -14.00
CA LEU A 45 8.15 -34.52 -13.73
C LEU A 45 8.17 -33.31 -14.67
N ALA A 46 7.16 -33.13 -15.53
CA ALA A 46 7.09 -31.95 -16.37
C ALA A 46 6.91 -30.72 -15.46
N PRO A 47 7.76 -29.69 -15.60
CA PRO A 47 7.57 -28.46 -14.86
C PRO A 47 6.18 -27.89 -15.18
N GLU A 48 5.44 -27.51 -14.15
CA GLU A 48 4.17 -26.82 -14.34
C GLU A 48 4.37 -25.61 -15.26
N ASN A 49 3.43 -25.37 -16.17
CA ASN A 49 3.47 -24.17 -17.00
C ASN A 49 3.25 -22.95 -16.08
N ALA A 50 4.33 -22.34 -15.64
CA ALA A 50 4.32 -21.18 -14.76
C ALA A 50 3.53 -19.98 -15.32
N ARG A 51 3.23 -19.98 -16.63
CA ARG A 51 2.43 -18.97 -17.34
C ARG A 51 0.99 -19.39 -17.61
N GLY A 52 0.58 -20.62 -17.31
CA GLY A 52 -0.77 -21.13 -17.59
C GLY A 52 -1.88 -20.34 -16.90
N ASN A 53 -1.56 -19.70 -15.78
CA ASN A 53 -2.50 -18.88 -15.01
C ASN A 53 -2.35 -17.38 -15.29
N ASN A 54 -1.50 -16.97 -16.24
CA ASN A 54 -1.36 -15.56 -16.57
C ASN A 54 -2.59 -15.11 -17.37
N VAL A 55 -3.24 -14.06 -16.89
CA VAL A 55 -4.38 -13.42 -17.55
C VAL A 55 -4.01 -12.02 -17.98
N GLU A 56 -4.52 -11.64 -19.14
CA GLU A 56 -4.46 -10.28 -19.66
C GLU A 56 -5.89 -9.76 -19.68
N LEU A 57 -6.12 -8.63 -19.00
CA LEU A 57 -7.44 -8.06 -18.85
C LEU A 57 -7.95 -7.58 -20.19
N ARG A 58 -9.18 -8.00 -20.54
CA ARG A 58 -9.88 -7.56 -21.74
C ARG A 58 -10.94 -6.56 -21.35
N PHE A 59 -10.85 -5.39 -21.97
CA PHE A 59 -11.83 -4.33 -21.81
C PHE A 59 -13.16 -4.71 -22.47
N ASP A 60 -14.26 -4.49 -21.75
CA ASP A 60 -15.63 -4.74 -22.23
C ASP A 60 -16.31 -3.43 -22.64
N GLU A 61 -16.34 -3.18 -23.95
CA GLU A 61 -16.99 -2.00 -24.52
C GLU A 61 -18.49 -1.92 -24.22
N GLN A 62 -19.18 -3.05 -24.05
CA GLN A 62 -20.62 -3.04 -23.75
C GLN A 62 -20.87 -2.53 -22.34
N LYS A 63 -20.05 -2.93 -21.36
CA LYS A 63 -20.13 -2.43 -19.99
C LYS A 63 -19.76 -0.95 -19.90
N PHE A 64 -18.73 -0.51 -20.63
CA PHE A 64 -18.39 0.90 -20.72
C PHE A 64 -19.52 1.73 -21.32
N ASN A 65 -20.23 1.17 -22.30
CA ASN A 65 -21.31 1.87 -22.98
C ASN A 65 -22.64 1.96 -22.20
N ARG A 66 -22.74 1.32 -21.02
CA ARG A 66 -23.90 1.45 -20.13
C ARG A 66 -24.10 2.89 -19.69
N GLU A 67 -25.37 3.30 -19.56
CA GLU A 67 -25.71 4.68 -19.20
C GLU A 67 -25.18 5.07 -17.82
N GLU A 68 -25.24 4.14 -16.86
CA GLU A 68 -24.77 4.32 -15.49
C GLU A 68 -23.28 4.63 -15.46
N PHE A 69 -22.47 3.90 -16.23
CA PHE A 69 -21.03 4.15 -16.31
C PHE A 69 -20.72 5.45 -17.05
N LYS A 70 -21.38 5.73 -18.18
CA LYS A 70 -21.15 7.00 -18.91
C LYS A 70 -21.44 8.22 -18.04
N LYS A 71 -22.52 8.18 -17.27
CA LYS A 71 -22.86 9.25 -16.32
C LYS A 71 -21.81 9.35 -15.20
N LEU A 72 -21.36 8.24 -14.62
CA LEU A 72 -20.27 8.24 -13.65
C LEU A 72 -19.00 8.88 -14.25
N TRP A 73 -18.57 8.38 -15.41
CA TRP A 73 -17.35 8.80 -16.09
C TRP A 73 -17.35 10.31 -16.41
N ALA A 74 -18.46 10.82 -16.93
CA ALA A 74 -18.62 12.25 -17.22
C ALA A 74 -18.50 13.16 -15.98
N ASN A 75 -18.75 12.64 -14.77
CA ASN A 75 -18.61 13.40 -13.54
C ASN A 75 -17.23 13.29 -12.88
N ILE A 76 -16.39 12.34 -13.29
CA ILE A 76 -15.06 12.08 -12.69
C ILE A 76 -13.88 12.32 -13.64
N ASN A 77 -14.10 12.38 -14.95
CA ASN A 77 -13.02 12.41 -15.93
C ASN A 77 -12.41 13.80 -16.19
N THR A 78 -12.93 14.86 -15.57
CA THR A 78 -12.43 16.23 -15.79
C THR A 78 -11.08 16.43 -15.10
N LYS A 79 -10.07 16.88 -15.84
CA LYS A 79 -8.78 17.23 -15.25
C LYS A 79 -8.87 18.58 -14.53
N THR A 80 -8.07 18.73 -13.49
CA THR A 80 -8.02 19.95 -12.69
C THR A 80 -6.60 20.44 -12.49
N ALA A 81 -6.44 21.75 -12.40
CA ALA A 81 -5.27 22.38 -11.82
C ALA A 81 -5.61 22.84 -10.40
N TYR A 82 -4.62 22.80 -9.51
CA TYR A 82 -4.78 23.31 -8.15
C TYR A 82 -4.09 24.68 -8.01
N VAL A 83 -4.65 25.50 -7.13
CA VAL A 83 -4.03 26.72 -6.61
C VAL A 83 -3.97 26.59 -5.10
N VAL A 84 -2.86 26.98 -4.51
CA VAL A 84 -2.67 26.98 -3.05
C VAL A 84 -2.46 28.41 -2.63
N ASP A 85 -3.36 28.92 -1.78
CA ASP A 85 -3.09 30.13 -1.03
C ASP A 85 -2.26 29.76 0.21
N PHE A 86 -1.09 30.39 0.38
CA PHE A 86 -0.14 30.00 1.41
C PHE A 86 0.28 31.22 2.24
N GLU A 87 -0.31 31.33 3.43
CA GLU A 87 0.08 32.36 4.39
C GLU A 87 1.23 31.87 5.28
N THR A 88 2.38 32.54 5.15
CA THR A 88 3.59 32.18 5.93
C THR A 88 3.37 32.39 7.43
N GLU A 89 2.60 33.40 7.82
CA GLU A 89 2.28 33.68 9.23
C GLU A 89 1.49 32.54 9.87
N GLU A 90 0.53 31.99 9.14
CA GLU A 90 -0.25 30.85 9.61
C GLU A 90 0.64 29.62 9.82
N LEU A 91 1.53 29.32 8.86
CA LEU A 91 2.50 28.21 9.00
C LEU A 91 3.35 28.41 10.26
N VAL A 92 3.92 29.60 10.47
CA VAL A 92 4.78 29.87 11.63
C VAL A 92 4.02 29.60 12.93
N ARG A 93 2.80 30.13 13.06
CA ARG A 93 1.97 29.96 14.27
C ARG A 93 1.63 28.49 14.51
N LYS A 94 1.20 27.75 13.47
CA LYS A 94 0.84 26.33 13.60
C LYS A 94 2.04 25.45 13.88
N ALA A 95 3.18 25.68 13.21
CA ALA A 95 4.43 24.96 13.46
C ALA A 95 4.90 25.13 14.91
N ILE A 96 4.87 26.34 15.46
CA ILE A 96 5.21 26.60 16.87
C ILE A 96 4.31 25.77 17.79
N GLN A 97 2.99 25.82 17.57
CA GLN A 97 2.02 25.07 18.38
C GLN A 97 2.24 23.55 18.30
N ARG A 98 2.52 23.03 17.09
CA ARG A 98 2.79 21.60 16.87
C ARG A 98 4.06 21.16 17.57
N LEU A 99 5.15 21.92 17.43
CA LEU A 99 6.44 21.65 18.06
C LEU A 99 6.31 21.65 19.59
N ASN A 100 5.64 22.64 20.18
CA ASN A 100 5.46 22.70 21.63
C ASN A 100 4.73 21.47 22.18
N ASN A 101 3.77 20.94 21.43
CA ASN A 101 2.93 19.82 21.88
C ASN A 101 3.52 18.44 21.59
N HIS A 102 4.36 18.28 20.57
CA HIS A 102 4.77 16.96 20.06
C HIS A 102 6.28 16.75 19.95
N LEU A 103 7.10 17.80 20.07
CA LEU A 103 8.55 17.62 20.00
C LEU A 103 9.07 17.02 21.30
N HIS A 104 9.44 15.74 21.22
CA HIS A 104 10.07 14.99 22.31
C HIS A 104 11.38 14.38 21.83
N VAL A 105 12.48 14.78 22.46
CA VAL A 105 13.84 14.35 22.16
C VAL A 105 14.34 13.45 23.29
N SER A 106 14.90 12.30 22.90
CA SER A 106 15.39 11.32 23.86
C SER A 106 16.73 11.78 24.43
N LYS A 107 16.98 11.47 25.70
CA LYS A 107 18.32 11.64 26.27
C LYS A 107 19.23 10.55 25.73
N ILE A 108 20.47 10.91 25.43
CA ILE A 108 21.49 9.93 25.04
C ILE A 108 21.93 9.15 26.29
N PHE A 109 21.80 7.83 26.25
CA PHE A 109 22.24 6.93 27.32
C PHE A 109 23.10 5.80 26.75
N PHE A 110 24.00 5.27 27.57
CA PHE A 110 24.71 4.03 27.28
C PHE A 110 24.16 2.91 28.15
N THR A 111 23.91 1.76 27.53
CA THR A 111 23.72 0.51 28.26
C THR A 111 25.06 -0.18 28.36
N VAL A 112 25.64 -0.22 29.55
CA VAL A 112 26.87 -0.98 29.80
C VAL A 112 26.45 -2.35 30.32
N THR A 113 26.63 -3.35 29.46
CA THR A 113 26.42 -4.75 29.81
C THR A 113 27.76 -5.38 30.15
N SER A 114 27.87 -5.98 31.34
CA SER A 114 29.04 -6.76 31.73
C SER A 114 28.66 -8.23 31.88
N GLY A 115 29.51 -9.10 31.37
CA GLY A 115 29.37 -10.55 31.48
C GLY A 115 30.72 -11.17 31.77
N ALA A 116 30.71 -12.29 32.47
CA ALA A 116 31.91 -13.06 32.74
C ALA A 116 31.75 -14.49 32.20
N LEU A 117 32.87 -15.02 31.73
CA LEU A 117 32.99 -16.43 31.37
C LEU A 117 33.61 -17.15 32.58
N GLU A 118 32.76 -17.73 33.43
CA GLU A 118 33.22 -18.43 34.64
C GLU A 118 33.69 -19.85 34.35
N LYS A 119 33.02 -20.56 33.43
CA LYS A 119 33.32 -21.95 33.08
C LYS A 119 32.99 -22.24 31.62
N ILE A 120 33.88 -22.98 30.95
CA ILE A 120 33.66 -23.46 29.58
C ILE A 120 33.11 -24.89 29.68
N GLU A 121 31.84 -25.07 29.30
CA GLU A 121 31.18 -26.37 29.36
C GLU A 121 31.50 -27.26 28.15
N SER A 122 31.68 -26.67 26.97
CA SER A 122 32.10 -27.37 25.75
C SER A 122 32.82 -26.42 24.77
N LYS A 123 33.50 -26.98 23.76
CA LYS A 123 34.16 -26.21 22.70
C LYS A 123 33.13 -25.50 21.82
N GLU A 124 32.01 -26.16 21.58
CA GLU A 124 30.88 -25.68 20.79
C GLU A 124 30.24 -24.45 21.47
N THR A 125 29.96 -24.52 22.78
CA THR A 125 29.42 -23.39 23.58
C THR A 125 30.34 -22.16 23.60
N LEU A 126 31.66 -22.36 23.50
CA LEU A 126 32.63 -21.26 23.43
C LEU A 126 32.62 -20.59 22.04
N LEU A 127 32.50 -21.38 20.97
CA LEU A 127 32.46 -20.87 19.59
C LEU A 127 31.15 -20.12 19.28
N GLU A 128 30.05 -20.56 19.89
CA GLU A 128 28.72 -19.93 19.76
C GLU A 128 28.56 -18.69 20.65
N GLY A 129 29.51 -18.42 21.56
CA GLY A 129 29.49 -17.25 22.45
C GLY A 129 28.53 -17.36 23.64
N GLU A 130 27.84 -18.49 23.80
CA GLU A 130 26.84 -18.73 24.85
C GLU A 130 27.47 -18.92 26.25
N GLY A 131 28.79 -19.15 26.32
CA GLY A 131 29.51 -19.26 27.59
C GLY A 131 29.59 -17.95 28.39
N PHE A 132 29.42 -16.79 27.73
CA PHE A 132 29.39 -15.50 28.40
C PHE A 132 28.00 -15.24 28.99
N LYS A 133 27.87 -15.35 30.31
CA LYS A 133 26.62 -15.00 31.00
C LYS A 133 26.67 -13.54 31.42
N GLN A 134 25.63 -12.80 31.07
CA GLN A 134 25.42 -11.43 31.52
C GLN A 134 25.25 -11.41 33.04
N GLN A 135 26.14 -10.72 33.74
CA GLN A 135 26.13 -10.64 35.21
C GLN A 135 25.48 -9.34 35.69
N SER A 136 25.60 -8.25 34.94
CA SER A 136 24.93 -6.99 35.26
C SER A 136 24.68 -6.14 34.01
N SER A 137 23.65 -5.29 34.10
CA SER A 137 23.33 -4.25 33.12
C SER A 137 23.10 -2.96 33.88
N SER A 138 23.75 -1.88 33.47
CA SER A 138 23.47 -0.54 33.99
C SER A 138 23.28 0.46 32.86
N HIS A 139 22.32 1.36 33.06
CA HIS A 139 22.13 2.51 32.19
C HIS A 139 22.92 3.69 32.76
N ILE A 140 23.78 4.27 31.94
CA ILE A 140 24.54 5.47 32.28
C ILE A 140 23.98 6.60 31.40
N ASP A 141 23.24 7.50 32.03
CA ASP A 141 22.81 8.74 31.40
C ASP A 141 24.02 9.63 31.15
N ILE A 142 24.18 10.12 29.92
CA ILE A 142 25.24 11.08 29.60
C ILE A 142 24.74 12.47 30.00
N HIS A 143 25.15 12.94 31.18
CA HIS A 143 24.97 14.34 31.58
C HIS A 143 26.05 15.27 31.01
N SER A 144 27.09 14.71 30.41
CA SER A 144 28.13 15.45 29.73
C SER A 144 27.51 16.13 28.51
N ALA A 145 27.29 17.44 28.61
CA ALA A 145 26.85 18.30 27.52
C ALA A 145 27.39 17.76 26.20
N VAL A 146 26.50 17.45 25.25
CA VAL A 146 26.85 17.15 23.86
C VAL A 146 28.05 18.01 23.51
N ASN A 147 29.20 17.35 23.32
CA ASN A 147 30.53 17.96 23.30
C ASN A 147 30.47 19.43 22.88
N GLY A 148 30.73 20.38 23.79
CA GLY A 148 30.70 21.83 23.49
C GLY A 148 31.65 22.25 22.34
N ASN A 149 32.44 21.32 21.83
CA ASN A 149 33.31 21.46 20.66
C ASN A 149 32.60 21.23 19.31
N VAL A 150 31.41 20.61 19.27
CA VAL A 150 30.68 20.36 18.02
C VAL A 150 29.68 21.50 17.80
N LYS A 151 29.96 22.34 16.81
CA LYS A 151 29.03 23.40 16.38
C LYS A 151 28.00 22.81 15.42
N TYR A 152 26.74 22.95 15.76
CA TYR A 152 25.62 22.58 14.90
C TYR A 152 25.06 23.83 14.21
N ASP A 153 24.92 23.80 12.88
CA ASP A 153 24.11 24.78 12.15
C ASP A 153 22.64 24.34 12.20
N LEU A 154 22.01 24.51 13.37
CA LEU A 154 20.59 24.16 13.58
C LEU A 154 19.70 24.77 12.49
N VAL A 155 19.87 26.08 12.23
CA VAL A 155 19.05 26.79 11.24
C VAL A 155 19.29 26.25 9.83
N GLY A 156 20.55 26.07 9.43
CA GLY A 156 20.88 25.57 8.10
C GLY A 156 20.39 24.15 7.86
N LYS A 157 20.49 23.28 8.87
CA LYS A 157 19.98 21.91 8.79
C LYS A 157 18.46 21.88 8.65
N VAL A 158 17.73 22.61 9.50
CA VAL A 158 16.25 22.68 9.39
C VAL A 158 15.83 23.30 8.05
N VAL A 159 16.56 24.29 7.53
CA VAL A 159 16.29 24.84 6.18
C VAL A 159 16.50 23.80 5.09
N ALA A 160 17.58 23.01 5.15
CA ALA A 160 17.85 21.98 4.16
C ALA A 160 16.75 20.90 4.13
N GLU A 161 16.27 20.49 5.31
CA GLU A 161 15.24 19.45 5.44
C GLU A 161 13.82 19.97 5.13
N THR A 162 13.54 21.26 5.38
CA THR A 162 12.18 21.82 5.19
C THR A 162 11.99 22.59 3.88
N GLY A 163 13.07 23.07 3.27
CA GLY A 163 13.03 23.98 2.12
C GLY A 163 12.48 25.38 2.44
N LEU A 164 12.27 25.72 3.71
CA LEU A 164 11.80 27.04 4.14
C LEU A 164 12.93 28.07 4.11
N THR A 165 12.58 29.36 4.08
CA THR A 165 13.60 30.41 4.18
C THR A 165 14.24 30.43 5.57
N ARG A 166 15.51 30.86 5.66
CA ARG A 166 16.19 31.04 6.96
C ARG A 166 15.39 31.95 7.90
N ASN A 167 14.74 32.99 7.37
CA ASN A 167 13.92 33.90 8.18
C ASN A 167 12.73 33.16 8.82
N THR A 168 11.98 32.37 8.03
CA THR A 168 10.84 31.58 8.54
C THR A 168 11.28 30.58 9.60
N VAL A 169 12.38 29.86 9.37
CA VAL A 169 12.91 28.87 10.33
C VAL A 169 13.33 29.54 11.63
N VAL A 170 14.04 30.67 11.57
CA VAL A 170 14.42 31.43 12.77
C VAL A 170 13.17 31.84 13.54
N ARG A 171 12.15 32.37 12.87
CA ARG A 171 10.90 32.79 13.51
C ARG A 171 10.19 31.66 14.24
N ILE A 172 10.12 30.47 13.62
CA ILE A 172 9.57 29.26 14.24
C ILE A 172 10.39 28.89 15.49
N LEU A 173 11.72 28.74 15.34
CA LEU A 173 12.59 28.32 16.43
C LEU A 173 12.65 29.33 17.59
N THR A 174 12.50 30.63 17.33
CA THR A 174 12.43 31.64 18.39
C THR A 174 11.06 31.70 19.07
N GLY A 175 10.03 31.16 18.42
CA GLY A 175 8.65 31.20 18.94
C GLY A 175 8.27 29.98 19.77
N ILE A 176 9.05 28.90 19.74
CA ILE A 176 8.78 27.72 20.59
C ILE A 176 9.11 28.00 22.05
N GLU A 177 8.47 27.26 22.95
CA GLU A 177 8.68 27.41 24.38
C GLU A 177 10.09 27.02 24.79
N LYS A 178 10.67 27.76 25.74
CA LYS A 178 12.05 27.53 26.20
C LYS A 178 12.34 26.07 26.60
N PRO A 179 11.50 25.38 27.40
CA PRO A 179 11.74 23.97 27.74
C PRO A 179 11.76 23.04 26.54
N VAL A 180 11.01 23.37 25.48
CA VAL A 180 10.96 22.61 24.23
C VAL A 180 12.23 22.85 23.42
N PHE A 181 12.68 24.11 23.29
CA PHE A 181 13.95 24.44 22.63
C PHE A 181 15.15 23.85 23.37
N ASP A 182 15.15 23.87 24.71
CA ASP A 182 16.25 23.34 25.54
C ASP A 182 16.49 21.83 25.31
N GLN A 183 15.51 21.09 24.76
CA GLN A 183 15.69 19.69 24.36
C GLN A 183 16.76 19.51 23.27
N PHE A 184 17.07 20.55 22.49
CA PHE A 184 18.17 20.54 21.53
C PHE A 184 19.50 20.17 22.19
N MET A 185 19.73 20.60 23.43
CA MET A 185 20.96 20.29 24.18
C MET A 185 21.05 18.82 24.61
N LEU A 186 19.94 18.08 24.59
CA LEU A 186 19.90 16.66 24.97
C LEU A 186 20.38 15.77 23.83
N ASN A 187 19.89 16.03 22.62
CA ASN A 187 20.28 15.31 21.40
C ASN A 187 20.03 16.19 20.15
N PRO A 188 21.03 16.96 19.69
CA PRO A 188 20.88 17.89 18.57
C PRO A 188 20.43 17.24 17.25
N GLU A 189 20.95 16.07 16.92
CA GLU A 189 20.61 15.36 15.67
C GLU A 189 19.15 14.91 15.67
N GLU A 190 18.71 14.28 16.76
CA GLU A 190 17.30 13.87 16.92
C GLU A 190 16.36 15.08 16.99
N PHE A 191 16.77 16.17 17.65
CA PHE A 191 16.01 17.42 17.65
C PHE A 191 15.83 17.97 16.24
N ILE A 192 16.93 18.09 15.46
CA ILE A 192 16.89 18.61 14.08
C ILE A 192 15.96 17.75 13.22
N LEU A 193 16.10 16.43 13.29
CA LEU A 193 15.29 15.50 12.50
C LEU A 193 13.80 15.62 12.85
N LYS A 194 13.45 15.48 14.14
CA LYS A 194 12.05 15.53 14.60
C LYS A 194 11.42 16.90 14.38
N CYS A 195 12.16 17.98 14.66
CA CYS A 195 11.70 19.35 14.43
C CYS A 195 11.40 19.59 12.94
N SER A 196 12.32 19.18 12.06
CA SER A 196 12.14 19.33 10.61
C SER A 196 10.96 18.52 10.08
N ASN A 197 10.79 17.29 10.56
CA ASN A 197 9.63 16.45 10.22
C ASN A 197 8.34 17.15 10.62
N LEU A 198 8.17 17.52 11.90
CA LEU A 198 6.96 18.20 12.39
C LEU A 198 6.64 19.50 11.62
N ILE A 199 7.66 20.27 11.23
CA ILE A 199 7.46 21.47 10.39
C ILE A 199 6.96 21.09 8.98
N ASN A 200 7.49 20.02 8.39
CA ASN A 200 7.04 19.52 7.09
C ASN A 200 5.61 18.97 7.14
N GLU A 201 5.21 18.30 8.22
CA GLU A 201 3.83 17.83 8.45
C GLU A 201 2.85 19.02 8.47
N GLU A 202 3.17 20.07 9.21
CA GLU A 202 2.34 21.28 9.29
C GLU A 202 2.33 22.04 7.96
N LYS A 203 3.47 22.12 7.27
CA LYS A 203 3.55 22.70 5.92
C LYS A 203 2.62 21.99 4.95
N ALA A 204 2.63 20.66 4.93
CA ALA A 204 1.71 19.88 4.12
C ALA A 204 0.26 20.18 4.51
N THR A 205 -0.04 20.17 5.80
CA THR A 205 -1.39 20.42 6.35
C THR A 205 -1.94 21.79 5.92
N VAL A 206 -1.17 22.87 6.04
CA VAL A 206 -1.56 24.22 5.63
C VAL A 206 -1.81 24.28 4.12
N ILE A 207 -0.92 23.69 3.32
CA ILE A 207 -1.09 23.60 1.86
C ILE A 207 -2.42 22.90 1.50
N ILE A 208 -2.74 21.79 2.15
CA ILE A 208 -3.94 21.01 1.87
C ILE A 208 -5.20 21.74 2.35
N GLN A 209 -5.14 22.48 3.46
CA GLN A 209 -6.29 23.23 3.97
C GLN A 209 -6.70 24.36 3.03
N HIS A 210 -5.76 24.99 2.34
CA HIS A 210 -6.01 26.12 1.44
C HIS A 210 -5.88 25.79 -0.05
N ILE A 211 -5.72 24.51 -0.40
CA ILE A 211 -5.79 24.09 -1.80
C ILE A 211 -7.21 24.27 -2.34
N ALA A 212 -7.31 24.86 -3.52
CA ALA A 212 -8.52 24.96 -4.33
C ALA A 212 -8.27 24.32 -5.70
N TYR A 213 -9.27 23.62 -6.23
CA TYR A 213 -9.20 22.96 -7.53
C TYR A 213 -10.07 23.69 -8.55
N ASN A 214 -9.48 23.97 -9.71
CA ASN A 214 -10.16 24.58 -10.86
C ASN A 214 -10.24 23.58 -12.00
N LYS A 215 -11.43 23.48 -12.63
CA LYS A 215 -11.64 22.62 -13.80
C LYS A 215 -10.81 23.14 -14.97
N LEU A 216 -10.16 22.22 -15.68
CA LEU A 216 -9.51 22.50 -16.95
C LEU A 216 -10.47 22.17 -18.09
N ASN A 217 -10.25 22.77 -19.26
CA ASN A 217 -10.88 22.34 -20.51
C ASN A 217 -10.15 21.10 -21.09
N ASP A 218 -9.92 20.11 -20.23
CA ASP A 218 -9.23 18.85 -20.56
C ASP A 218 -9.84 17.74 -19.69
N SER A 219 -9.92 16.54 -20.24
CA SER A 219 -10.52 15.37 -19.60
C SER A 219 -9.74 14.11 -19.96
N PHE A 220 -9.77 13.12 -19.08
CA PHE A 220 -9.34 11.77 -19.42
C PHE A 220 -10.30 11.19 -20.46
N GLY A 221 -9.77 10.74 -21.59
CA GLY A 221 -10.54 10.02 -22.59
C GLY A 221 -10.62 8.53 -22.26
N THR A 222 -11.16 7.76 -23.21
CA THR A 222 -11.37 6.31 -23.04
C THR A 222 -10.08 5.50 -23.21
N GLU A 223 -9.05 6.12 -23.79
CA GLU A 223 -7.73 5.54 -24.03
C GLU A 223 -7.10 4.98 -22.76
N ILE A 224 -7.38 5.57 -21.59
CA ILE A 224 -6.86 5.10 -20.31
C ILE A 224 -7.30 3.66 -19.97
N PHE A 225 -8.42 3.22 -20.56
CA PHE A 225 -8.95 1.88 -20.37
C PHE A 225 -8.47 0.89 -21.44
N THR A 226 -8.06 1.38 -22.60
CA THR A 226 -7.68 0.59 -23.78
C THR A 226 -6.18 0.52 -24.03
N GLU A 227 -5.37 1.37 -23.37
CA GLU A 227 -3.91 1.27 -23.41
C GLU A 227 -3.40 -0.07 -22.82
N PRO A 228 -2.26 -0.59 -23.30
CA PRO A 228 -2.01 -2.04 -23.24
C PRO A 228 -1.59 -2.55 -21.85
N THR A 229 -1.97 -3.79 -21.56
CA THR A 229 -1.28 -4.78 -20.70
C THR A 229 -1.45 -4.72 -19.18
N LEU A 230 -2.68 -4.56 -18.67
CA LEU A 230 -2.98 -5.06 -17.33
C LEU A 230 -2.86 -6.59 -17.33
N LYS A 231 -1.77 -7.11 -16.75
CA LYS A 231 -1.49 -8.54 -16.65
C LYS A 231 -1.46 -8.96 -15.19
N GLY A 232 -2.14 -10.06 -14.90
CA GLY A 232 -2.17 -10.68 -13.59
C GLY A 232 -2.00 -12.18 -13.68
N LYS A 233 -1.96 -12.83 -12.53
CA LYS A 233 -1.92 -14.28 -12.39
C LYS A 233 -3.14 -14.72 -11.58
N LEU A 234 -4.01 -15.53 -12.21
CA LEU A 234 -5.18 -16.11 -11.59
C LEU A 234 -4.80 -16.85 -10.30
N GLY A 235 -5.55 -16.59 -9.23
CA GLY A 235 -5.31 -17.16 -7.91
C GLY A 235 -4.17 -16.52 -7.12
N VAL A 236 -3.42 -15.57 -7.70
CA VAL A 236 -2.35 -14.82 -7.03
C VAL A 236 -2.73 -13.36 -6.85
N ASN A 237 -2.94 -12.64 -7.96
CA ASN A 237 -3.26 -11.21 -7.96
C ASN A 237 -4.33 -10.83 -9.00
N ALA A 238 -5.11 -11.81 -9.49
CA ALA A 238 -6.24 -11.59 -10.37
C ALA A 238 -7.44 -12.50 -10.01
N ILE A 239 -8.65 -11.93 -10.09
CA ILE A 239 -9.94 -12.64 -9.96
C ILE A 239 -10.82 -12.35 -11.17
N ALA A 240 -11.65 -13.31 -11.58
CA ALA A 240 -12.65 -13.11 -12.63
C ALA A 240 -13.78 -12.21 -12.13
N ALA A 241 -14.32 -11.35 -12.99
CA ALA A 241 -15.37 -10.41 -12.64
C ALA A 241 -16.40 -10.21 -13.77
N ASN A 242 -17.66 -10.08 -13.39
CA ASN A 242 -18.79 -9.98 -14.30
C ASN A 242 -19.30 -8.53 -14.46
N LYS A 243 -19.26 -7.72 -13.41
CA LYS A 243 -19.69 -6.30 -13.40
C LYS A 243 -18.54 -5.31 -13.53
N HIS A 244 -17.31 -5.78 -13.40
CA HIS A 244 -16.13 -4.97 -13.67
C HIS A 244 -16.02 -4.64 -15.17
N LEU A 245 -15.49 -3.46 -15.52
CA LEU A 245 -15.25 -3.07 -16.93
C LEU A 245 -14.29 -4.00 -17.68
N TYR A 246 -13.47 -4.75 -16.95
CA TYR A 246 -12.63 -5.82 -17.51
C TYR A 246 -13.16 -7.18 -17.05
N ASP A 247 -12.82 -8.22 -17.81
CA ASP A 247 -13.12 -9.63 -17.47
C ASP A 247 -12.43 -10.12 -16.18
N TYR A 248 -11.34 -9.47 -15.77
CA TYR A 248 -10.66 -9.71 -14.50
C TYR A 248 -10.44 -8.41 -13.71
N VAL A 249 -10.24 -8.54 -12.40
CA VAL A 249 -9.76 -7.49 -11.51
C VAL A 249 -8.37 -7.85 -11.02
N ILE A 250 -7.40 -6.94 -11.21
CA ILE A 250 -6.08 -7.06 -10.58
C ILE A 250 -6.13 -6.40 -9.21
N PHE A 251 -5.66 -7.10 -8.18
CA PHE A 251 -5.58 -6.58 -6.82
C PHE A 251 -4.15 -6.62 -6.29
N ASP A 252 -3.79 -5.61 -5.50
CA ASP A 252 -2.49 -5.47 -4.86
C ASP A 252 -2.54 -5.95 -3.40
N SER A 253 -3.71 -5.87 -2.76
CA SER A 253 -3.95 -6.34 -1.40
C SER A 253 -4.89 -7.55 -1.36
N PRO A 254 -4.38 -8.78 -1.14
CA PRO A 254 -5.22 -9.98 -1.03
C PRO A 254 -6.21 -9.94 0.15
N SER A 255 -5.92 -9.18 1.20
CA SER A 255 -6.75 -9.11 2.41
C SER A 255 -7.81 -8.01 2.37
N VAL A 256 -7.63 -6.98 1.53
CA VAL A 256 -8.54 -5.81 1.47
C VAL A 256 -9.20 -5.70 0.09
N GLU A 257 -8.42 -5.56 -0.97
CA GLU A 257 -8.95 -5.29 -2.31
C GLU A 257 -9.66 -6.49 -2.92
N LYS A 258 -9.09 -7.70 -2.75
CA LYS A 258 -9.72 -8.94 -3.25
C LYS A 258 -11.14 -9.13 -2.69
N PRO A 259 -11.35 -9.21 -1.35
CA PRO A 259 -12.71 -9.38 -0.82
C PRO A 259 -13.62 -8.19 -1.14
N PHE A 260 -13.07 -6.98 -1.28
CA PHE A 260 -13.85 -5.82 -1.72
C PHE A 260 -14.39 -5.98 -3.15
N ALA A 261 -13.53 -6.36 -4.10
CA ALA A 261 -13.91 -6.59 -5.48
C ALA A 261 -14.90 -7.75 -5.63
N GLU A 262 -14.72 -8.85 -4.90
CA GLU A 262 -15.66 -9.99 -4.90
C GLU A 262 -17.06 -9.55 -4.45
N GLN A 263 -17.17 -8.70 -3.42
CA GLN A 263 -18.46 -8.20 -2.96
C GLN A 263 -19.12 -7.23 -3.94
N LEU A 264 -18.34 -6.35 -4.60
CA LEU A 264 -18.86 -5.48 -5.67
C LEU A 264 -19.43 -6.28 -6.83
N ASP A 265 -18.77 -7.38 -7.22
CA ASP A 265 -19.20 -8.19 -8.37
C ASP A 265 -20.53 -8.91 -8.12
N ILE A 266 -20.78 -9.38 -6.89
CA ILE A 266 -22.02 -10.11 -6.55
C ILE A 266 -23.18 -9.20 -6.10
N SER A 267 -22.92 -7.97 -5.65
CA SER A 267 -23.96 -7.06 -5.13
C SER A 267 -25.04 -6.72 -6.15
N SER A 268 -26.31 -6.88 -5.80
CA SER A 268 -27.44 -6.47 -6.65
C SER A 268 -27.62 -4.94 -6.72
N GLU A 269 -27.04 -4.18 -5.78
CA GLU A 269 -27.05 -2.72 -5.80
C GLU A 269 -26.04 -2.14 -6.80
N VAL A 270 -24.96 -2.85 -7.12
CA VAL A 270 -23.93 -2.38 -8.06
C VAL A 270 -24.33 -2.68 -9.51
N SER A 271 -24.28 -1.66 -10.37
CA SER A 271 -24.51 -1.80 -11.82
C SER A 271 -23.21 -2.17 -12.54
N VAL A 272 -22.15 -1.39 -12.30
CA VAL A 272 -20.86 -1.50 -12.98
C VAL A 272 -19.79 -0.79 -12.16
N TYR A 273 -18.56 -1.31 -12.18
CA TYR A 273 -17.44 -0.72 -11.45
C TYR A 273 -16.11 -0.91 -12.19
N VAL A 274 -15.09 -0.17 -11.79
CA VAL A 274 -13.73 -0.31 -12.31
C VAL A 274 -12.69 -0.01 -11.23
N LYS A 275 -11.61 -0.81 -11.18
CA LYS A 275 -10.36 -0.39 -10.54
C LYS A 275 -9.67 0.59 -11.48
N LEU A 276 -9.55 1.84 -11.07
CA LEU A 276 -9.08 2.92 -11.93
C LEU A 276 -7.64 2.65 -12.40
N PRO A 277 -7.38 2.64 -13.72
CA PRO A 277 -6.03 2.45 -14.24
C PRO A 277 -5.07 3.54 -13.77
N LYS A 278 -3.77 3.23 -13.69
CA LYS A 278 -2.70 4.18 -13.30
C LYS A 278 -2.62 5.45 -14.16
N GLY A 279 -3.21 5.41 -15.36
CA GLY A 279 -3.36 6.58 -16.24
C GLY A 279 -4.32 7.64 -15.71
N PHE A 280 -5.26 7.27 -14.82
CA PHE A 280 -6.14 8.20 -14.13
C PHE A 280 -5.48 8.73 -12.86
N TYR A 281 -5.37 10.05 -12.72
CA TYR A 281 -4.76 10.66 -11.54
C TYR A 281 -5.25 12.08 -11.25
N ILE A 282 -5.14 12.45 -9.99
CA ILE A 282 -5.36 13.78 -9.44
C ILE A 282 -3.98 14.39 -9.15
N ASN A 283 -3.76 15.61 -9.63
CA ASN A 283 -2.55 16.36 -9.27
C ASN A 283 -2.67 16.87 -7.84
N THR A 284 -1.70 16.56 -6.99
CA THR A 284 -1.61 17.09 -5.62
C THR A 284 -0.22 17.72 -5.40
N PRO A 285 -0.07 18.60 -4.41
CA PRO A 285 1.23 19.17 -4.03
C PRO A 285 2.26 18.13 -3.58
N VAL A 286 1.81 16.96 -3.14
CA VAL A 286 2.63 15.83 -2.67
C VAL A 286 2.70 14.68 -3.70
N GLY A 287 2.49 15.01 -4.98
CA GLY A 287 2.59 14.08 -6.11
C GLY A 287 1.24 13.66 -6.70
N LYS A 288 1.27 12.79 -7.71
CA LYS A 288 0.05 12.26 -8.32
C LYS A 288 -0.65 11.29 -7.36
N TYR A 289 -1.97 11.31 -7.38
CA TYR A 289 -2.82 10.40 -6.61
C TYR A 289 -3.83 9.71 -7.52
N ASN A 290 -3.92 8.38 -7.44
CA ASN A 290 -4.84 7.55 -8.21
C ASN A 290 -5.77 6.86 -7.19
N PRO A 291 -7.04 7.28 -7.08
CA PRO A 291 -8.02 6.56 -6.28
C PRO A 291 -8.22 5.14 -6.79
N ASP A 292 -8.53 4.19 -5.91
CA ASP A 292 -8.63 2.78 -6.32
C ASP A 292 -9.84 2.46 -7.21
N TRP A 293 -11.05 2.89 -6.84
CA TRP A 293 -12.29 2.38 -7.44
C TRP A 293 -13.22 3.50 -7.92
N ALA A 294 -13.92 3.27 -9.04
CA ALA A 294 -15.07 4.04 -9.45
C ALA A 294 -16.28 3.10 -9.62
N ILE A 295 -17.39 3.42 -8.96
CA ILE A 295 -18.54 2.53 -8.76
C ILE A 295 -19.83 3.28 -9.13
N ALA A 296 -20.64 2.66 -9.99
CA ALA A 296 -21.99 3.09 -10.30
C ALA A 296 -23.01 2.09 -9.73
N PHE A 297 -23.93 2.58 -8.92
CA PHE A 297 -25.02 1.81 -8.35
C PHE A 297 -26.28 1.88 -9.23
N ASN A 298 -27.19 0.92 -9.05
CA ASN A 298 -28.51 0.93 -9.67
C ASN A 298 -29.36 2.06 -9.06
N GLU A 299 -30.02 2.86 -9.90
CA GLU A 299 -30.89 3.95 -9.44
C GLU A 299 -31.98 3.43 -8.48
N GLY A 300 -32.24 4.15 -7.39
CA GLY A 300 -33.24 3.77 -6.38
C GLY A 300 -32.76 2.78 -5.31
N THR A 301 -31.55 2.21 -5.43
CA THR A 301 -31.00 1.28 -4.42
C THR A 301 -30.21 1.96 -3.31
N VAL A 302 -29.70 3.17 -3.58
CA VAL A 302 -28.82 3.96 -2.69
C VAL A 302 -29.09 5.45 -2.85
N LYS A 303 -28.66 6.27 -1.88
CA LYS A 303 -28.77 7.74 -1.96
C LYS A 303 -27.80 8.35 -2.96
N HIS A 304 -26.58 7.82 -3.03
CA HIS A 304 -25.53 8.30 -3.93
C HIS A 304 -25.25 7.25 -5.00
N VAL A 305 -25.66 7.54 -6.24
CA VAL A 305 -25.56 6.60 -7.36
C VAL A 305 -24.12 6.47 -7.89
N TYR A 306 -23.26 7.46 -7.65
CA TYR A 306 -21.87 7.49 -8.10
C TYR A 306 -20.90 7.65 -6.94
N PHE A 307 -19.92 6.77 -6.87
CA PHE A 307 -18.95 6.74 -5.79
C PHE A 307 -17.54 6.45 -6.29
N VAL A 308 -16.55 7.20 -5.79
CA VAL A 308 -15.14 6.89 -5.96
C VAL A 308 -14.61 6.45 -4.59
N ALA A 309 -14.00 5.28 -4.51
CA ALA A 309 -13.54 4.72 -3.24
C ALA A 309 -12.03 4.56 -3.23
N GLU A 310 -11.42 4.86 -2.07
CA GLU A 310 -10.07 4.41 -1.75
C GLU A 310 -10.15 3.25 -0.76
N THR A 311 -9.51 2.12 -1.10
CA THR A 311 -9.40 0.98 -0.19
C THR A 311 -8.16 1.10 0.68
N LYS A 312 -8.35 1.21 1.99
CA LYS A 312 -7.22 1.39 2.91
C LYS A 312 -6.65 0.06 3.40
N GLY A 313 -5.37 -0.17 3.12
CA GLY A 313 -4.57 -1.26 3.70
C GLY A 313 -3.80 -0.84 4.96
N ASP A 314 -3.10 -1.80 5.57
CA ASP A 314 -2.21 -1.53 6.71
C ASP A 314 -0.93 -0.82 6.24
N ILE A 315 -0.76 0.44 6.62
CA ILE A 315 0.44 1.23 6.32
C ILE A 315 1.42 1.14 7.50
N SER A 316 2.68 0.80 7.20
CA SER A 316 3.70 0.42 8.18
C SER A 316 4.39 1.59 8.90
N THR A 317 4.30 2.84 8.41
CA THR A 317 4.97 4.00 9.04
C THR A 317 4.06 5.23 9.20
N MET A 318 4.33 6.08 10.19
CA MET A 318 3.58 7.33 10.43
C MET A 318 3.70 8.31 9.25
N GLU A 319 4.91 8.53 8.74
CA GLU A 319 5.16 9.45 7.61
C GLU A 319 4.38 9.07 6.35
N LEU A 320 4.29 7.76 6.04
CA LEU A 320 3.50 7.28 4.89
C LEU A 320 2.00 7.54 5.08
N ARG A 321 1.49 7.46 6.32
CA ARG A 321 0.07 7.74 6.62
C ARG A 321 -0.28 9.20 6.44
N GLU A 322 0.64 10.12 6.72
CA GLU A 322 0.37 11.55 6.59
C GLU A 322 0.37 12.01 5.14
N VAL A 323 1.32 11.54 4.33
CA VAL A 323 1.33 11.79 2.87
C VAL A 323 0.10 11.18 2.21
N GLU A 324 -0.32 9.99 2.62
CA GLU A 324 -1.55 9.36 2.15
C GLU A 324 -2.78 10.19 2.56
N SER A 325 -2.89 10.57 3.84
CA SER A 325 -3.98 11.42 4.35
C SER A 325 -4.07 12.75 3.59
N ALA A 326 -2.91 13.32 3.23
CA ALA A 326 -2.82 14.51 2.43
C ALA A 326 -3.39 14.32 1.01
N LYS A 327 -3.01 13.23 0.34
CA LYS A 327 -3.53 12.90 -0.99
C LYS A 327 -5.03 12.63 -0.97
N ILE A 328 -5.53 11.90 0.02
CA ILE A 328 -6.96 11.65 0.24
C ILE A 328 -7.72 12.97 0.43
N SER A 329 -7.19 13.89 1.23
CA SER A 329 -7.81 15.19 1.47
C SER A 329 -7.84 16.05 0.19
N CYS A 330 -6.78 15.99 -0.62
CA CYS A 330 -6.76 16.62 -1.93
C CYS A 330 -7.81 16.02 -2.88
N ALA A 331 -7.97 14.69 -2.89
CA ALA A 331 -8.97 14.02 -3.70
C ALA A 331 -10.40 14.40 -3.31
N ARG A 332 -10.71 14.53 -2.02
CA ARG A 332 -12.01 15.06 -1.55
C ARG A 332 -12.31 16.42 -2.16
N LYS A 333 -11.34 17.35 -2.11
CA LYS A 333 -11.49 18.70 -2.68
C LYS A 333 -11.60 18.68 -4.20
N HIS A 334 -10.85 17.82 -4.88
CA HIS A 334 -10.93 17.63 -6.32
C HIS A 334 -12.33 17.18 -6.75
N PHE A 335 -12.86 16.10 -6.17
CA PHE A 335 -14.18 15.58 -6.52
C PHE A 335 -15.31 16.53 -6.16
N GLN A 336 -15.18 17.27 -5.04
CA GLN A 336 -16.11 18.35 -4.69
C GLN A 336 -16.14 19.44 -5.78
N ALA A 337 -14.97 19.84 -6.28
CA ALA A 337 -14.87 20.86 -7.33
C ALA A 337 -15.44 20.40 -8.67
N ILE A 338 -15.21 19.15 -9.09
CA ILE A 338 -15.61 18.68 -10.43
C ILE A 338 -17.05 18.16 -10.51
N SER A 339 -17.57 17.54 -9.45
CA SER A 339 -18.82 16.76 -9.53
C SER A 339 -20.04 17.44 -8.89
N SER A 340 -19.86 18.54 -8.15
CA SER A 340 -20.97 19.29 -7.52
C SER A 340 -21.91 18.36 -6.72
N ASP A 341 -21.32 17.53 -5.85
CA ASP A 341 -21.98 16.53 -4.99
C ASP A 341 -22.66 15.35 -5.70
N LYS A 342 -22.57 15.24 -7.04
CA LYS A 342 -23.07 14.08 -7.78
C LYS A 342 -22.24 12.82 -7.56
N VAL A 343 -20.95 12.99 -7.28
CA VAL A 343 -20.02 11.90 -6.99
C VAL A 343 -19.52 12.06 -5.56
N LYS A 344 -19.66 11.01 -4.76
CA LYS A 344 -19.09 10.96 -3.42
C LYS A 344 -17.72 10.27 -3.46
N PHE A 345 -16.72 10.87 -2.83
CA PHE A 345 -15.42 10.24 -2.62
C PHE A 345 -15.18 9.99 -1.13
N ASP A 346 -14.82 8.76 -0.78
CA ASP A 346 -14.39 8.46 0.59
C ASP A 346 -13.47 7.24 0.69
N VAL A 347 -12.85 7.11 1.85
CA VAL A 347 -11.99 6.00 2.21
C VAL A 347 -12.81 4.90 2.87
N VAL A 348 -12.64 3.67 2.40
CA VAL A 348 -13.35 2.50 2.91
C VAL A 348 -12.37 1.38 3.23
N SER A 349 -12.60 0.70 4.35
CA SER A 349 -11.84 -0.48 4.77
C SER A 349 -12.41 -1.78 4.19
N ASN A 350 -13.70 -1.78 3.83
CA ASN A 350 -14.40 -2.93 3.26
C ASN A 350 -15.74 -2.52 2.63
N TYR A 351 -16.40 -3.49 1.99
CA TYR A 351 -17.68 -3.28 1.30
C TYR A 351 -18.82 -2.87 2.26
N LYS A 352 -18.86 -3.38 3.49
CA LYS A 352 -19.88 -2.99 4.47
C LYS A 352 -19.81 -1.50 4.80
N GLN A 353 -18.59 -0.97 4.96
CA GLN A 353 -18.39 0.45 5.18
C GLN A 353 -18.85 1.29 3.97
N LEU A 354 -18.50 0.87 2.75
CA LEU A 354 -19.01 1.50 1.53
C LEU A 354 -20.54 1.60 1.55
N MET A 355 -21.22 0.48 1.83
CA MET A 355 -22.69 0.46 1.87
C MET A 355 -23.28 1.38 2.93
N SER A 356 -22.62 1.54 4.08
CA SER A 356 -23.06 2.49 5.11
C SER A 356 -22.95 3.96 4.69
N LEU A 357 -22.05 4.27 3.75
CA LEU A 357 -21.83 5.63 3.24
C LEU A 357 -22.77 6.00 2.09
N VAL A 358 -23.29 5.01 1.36
CA VAL A 358 -24.17 5.22 0.20
C VAL A 358 -25.67 5.03 0.52
N LYS A 359 -26.02 4.32 1.60
CA LYS A 359 -27.42 4.11 2.02
C LYS A 359 -28.05 5.27 2.79
#